data_AF-A0A936F7V1-F1
#
_entry.id   AF-A0A936F7V1-F1
#
_cell.length_a   1.000
_cell.length_b   1.000
_cell.length_c   1.000
_cell.angle_alpha   90.00
_cell.angle_beta   90.00
_cell.angle_gamma   90.00
#
_symmetry.space_group_name_H-M   'P 1'
#
loop_
_entity.id
_entity.type
_entity.pdbx_description
1 polymer ?
#
loop_
_entity_poly.entity_id
_entity_poly.type
_entity_poly.pdbx_seq_one_letter_code
_entity_poly.pdbx_strand_id
1 'polypeptide(L)' 'MATLSIRKLDDRLYERLGLRAKSNNRSLEAEVRDILEGALPAHDSLISDLRNYHAKMRALHKELPDSTPLIRAIRDEE' A
#
# COMPACT_ATOMS: atom_id res chain seq x y z
N MET A 1 13.52 -9.72 -13.38
CA MET A 1 13.97 -10.41 -12.14
C MET A 1 14.89 -9.45 -11.42
N ALA A 2 14.50 -9.02 -10.22
CA ALA A 2 15.35 -8.24 -9.34
C ALA A 2 15.79 -9.14 -8.19
N THR A 3 17.05 -9.04 -7.78
CA THR A 3 17.59 -9.81 -6.66
C THR A 3 17.77 -8.86 -5.47
N LEU A 4 17.18 -9.22 -4.33
CA LEU A 4 17.33 -8.51 -3.06
C LEU A 4 18.14 -9.37 -2.10
N SER A 5 19.17 -8.79 -1.48
CA SER A 5 19.95 -9.44 -0.42
C SER A 5 19.73 -8.70 0.89
N ILE A 6 19.33 -9.42 1.94
CA ILE A 6 19.14 -8.88 3.29
C ILE A 6 20.30 -9.38 4.15
N ARG A 7 21.19 -8.47 4.58
CA ARG A 7 22.33 -8.79 5.45
C ARG A 7 21.93 -8.67 6.92
N LYS A 8 22.61 -9.43 7.80
CA LYS A 8 22.40 -9.42 9.26
C LYS A 8 20.94 -9.69 9.65
N LEU A 9 20.30 -10.65 8.98
CA LEU A 9 19.00 -11.15 9.39
C LEU A 9 19.16 -11.95 10.68
N ASP A 10 18.30 -11.72 11.67
CA ASP A 10 18.27 -12.54 12.89
C ASP A 10 18.04 -14.01 12.54
N ASP A 11 18.92 -14.90 13.03
CA ASP A 11 18.84 -16.34 12.76
C ASP A 11 17.50 -16.91 13.21
N ARG A 12 16.95 -16.41 14.33
CA ARG A 12 15.62 -16.83 14.81
C ARG A 12 14.52 -16.46 13.83
N LEU A 13 14.65 -15.32 13.16
CA LEU A 13 13.70 -14.90 12.13
C LEU A 13 13.84 -15.78 10.88
N TYR A 14 15.06 -16.11 10.48
CA TYR A 14 15.31 -17.02 9.35
C TYR A 14 14.67 -18.39 9.57
N GLU A 15 14.85 -18.97 10.75
CA GLU A 15 14.22 -20.25 11.11
C GLU A 15 12.70 -20.19 11.08
N ARG A 16 12.10 -19.14 11.65
CA ARG A 16 10.65 -18.93 11.63
C ARG A 16 10.10 -18.82 10.21
N LEU A 17 10.80 -18.11 9.32
CA LEU A 17 10.43 -18.03 7.91
C LEU A 17 10.50 -19.42 7.24
N GLY A 18 11.52 -20.23 7.56
CA GLY A 18 11.64 -21.60 7.07
C GLY A 18 10.50 -22.51 7.52
N LEU A 19 10.11 -22.44 8.80
CA LEU A 19 8.96 -23.18 9.33
C LEU A 19 7.65 -22.77 8.65
N ARG A 20 7.45 -21.46 8.45
CA ARG A 20 6.27 -20.94 7.76
C ARG A 20 6.22 -21.39 6.30
N ALA A 21 7.34 -21.33 5.59
CA ALA A 21 7.43 -21.79 4.20
C ALA A 21 7.09 -23.28 4.06
N LYS A 22 7.59 -24.13 4.97
CA LYS A 22 7.23 -25.55 5.04
C LYS A 22 5.74 -25.76 5.29
N SER A 23 5.16 -25.02 6.24
CA SER A 23 3.72 -25.08 6.52
C SER A 23 2.87 -24.69 5.30
N ASN A 24 3.36 -23.77 4.48
CA ASN A 24 2.69 -23.30 3.28
C ASN A 24 3.06 -24.10 2.01
N ASN A 25 3.82 -25.21 2.15
CA ASN A 25 4.28 -26.05 1.04
C ASN A 25 4.97 -25.28 -0.10
N ARG A 26 5.76 -24.25 0.24
CA ARG A 26 6.49 -23.43 -0.73
C ARG A 26 7.94 -23.22 -0.32
N SER A 27 8.77 -22.78 -1.27
CA SER A 27 10.17 -22.45 -0.98
C SER A 27 10.26 -21.22 -0.06
N LEU A 28 11.38 -21.09 0.65
CA LEU A 28 11.63 -19.92 1.49
C LEU A 28 11.56 -18.61 0.69
N GLU A 29 12.12 -18.63 -0.53
CA GLU A 29 12.06 -17.47 -1.44
C GLU A 29 10.62 -17.12 -1.82
N ALA A 30 9.79 -18.12 -2.13
CA ALA A 30 8.38 -17.90 -2.45
C ALA A 30 7.60 -17.37 -1.24
N GLU A 31 7.89 -17.85 -0.03
CA GLU A 31 7.32 -17.33 1.21
C GLU A 31 7.69 -15.86 1.44
N VAL A 32 8.97 -15.52 1.31
CA VAL A 32 9.44 -14.14 1.51
C VAL A 32 8.83 -13.22 0.46
N ARG A 33 8.72 -13.65 -0.79
CA ARG A 33 8.09 -12.86 -1.86
C ARG A 33 6.63 -12.57 -1.53
N ASP A 34 5.85 -13.58 -1.15
CA ASP A 34 4.45 -13.42 -0.81
C ASP A 34 4.24 -12.51 0.42
N ILE A 35 5.11 -12.60 1.42
CA ILE A 35 5.09 -11.68 2.57
C ILE A 35 5.35 -10.24 2.11
N LEU A 36 6.32 -10.02 1.22
CA LEU A 36 6.63 -8.69 0.71
C LEU A 36 5.50 -8.13 -0.17
N GLU A 37 4.89 -8.97 -1.01
CA GLU A 37 3.72 -8.62 -1.82
C GLU A 37 2.50 -8.29 -0.95
N GLY A 38 2.28 -9.02 0.14
CA GLY A 38 1.18 -8.74 1.07
C GLY A 38 1.44 -7.52 1.99
N ALA A 39 2.70 -7.26 2.34
CA ALA A 39 3.08 -6.11 3.17
C ALA A 39 3.06 -4.80 2.40
N LEU A 40 3.26 -4.85 1.08
CA LEU A 40 3.13 -3.71 0.19
C LEU A 40 1.73 -3.72 -0.42
N PRO A 41 0.75 -2.95 0.11
CA PRO A 41 -0.53 -2.83 -0.56
C PRO A 41 -0.28 -2.43 -2.01
N ALA A 42 -0.89 -3.14 -2.95
CA ALA A 42 -0.73 -2.85 -4.37
C ALA A 42 -1.02 -1.36 -4.58
N HIS A 43 -0.05 -0.62 -5.14
CA HIS A 43 -0.20 0.83 -5.34
C HIS A 43 -1.47 1.14 -6.17
N ASP A 44 -1.86 0.20 -7.02
CA ASP A 44 -3.09 0.23 -7.81
C ASP A 44 -4.36 0.11 -6.96
N SER A 45 -4.33 -0.62 -5.84
CA SER A 45 -5.49 -0.75 -4.94
C SER A 45 -5.82 0.58 -4.27
N LEU A 46 -4.82 1.31 -3.77
CA LEU A 46 -5.01 2.63 -3.17
C LEU A 46 -5.58 3.65 -4.17
N ILE A 47 -5.03 3.68 -5.40
CA ILE A 47 -5.50 4.58 -6.46
C ILE A 47 -6.94 4.22 -6.86
N SER A 48 -7.24 2.92 -6.95
CA SER A 48 -8.58 2.43 -7.28
C SER A 48 -9.59 2.78 -6.18
N ASP A 49 -9.21 2.63 -4.91
CA ASP A 49 -10.04 3.00 -3.76
C ASP A 49 -10.33 4.50 -3.73
N LEU A 50 -9.33 5.35 -3.97
CA LEU A 50 -9.50 6.80 -4.09
C LEU A 50 -10.44 7.17 -5.25
N ARG A 51 -10.28 6.54 -6.42
CA ARG A 51 -11.16 6.76 -7.57
C ARG A 51 -12.60 6.32 -7.28
N ASN A 52 -12.77 5.17 -6.64
CA ASN A 52 -14.07 4.64 -6.24
C ASN A 52 -14.76 5.55 -5.22
N TYR A 53 -14.01 6.00 -4.21
CA TYR A 53 -14.50 6.96 -3.23
C TYR A 53 -14.91 8.28 -3.89
N HIS A 54 -14.06 8.84 -4.76
CA HIS A 54 -14.36 10.07 -5.50
C HIS A 54 -15.60 9.92 -6.40
N ALA A 55 -15.76 8.79 -7.07
CA ALA A 55 -16.95 8.49 -7.87
C ALA A 55 -18.23 8.45 -7.01
N LYS A 56 -18.17 7.79 -5.85
CA LYS A 56 -19.30 7.75 -4.89
C LYS A 56 -19.66 9.14 -4.37
N MET A 57 -18.66 9.94 -4.02
CA MET A 57 -18.88 11.31 -3.53
C MET A 57 -19.52 12.20 -4.59
N ARG A 58 -19.08 12.11 -5.86
CA ARG A 58 -19.71 12.84 -6.97
C ARG A 58 -21.13 12.36 -7.26
N ALA A 59 -21.40 11.05 -7.13
CA ALA A 59 -22.76 10.54 -7.31
C ALA A 59 -23.72 11.08 -6.24
N LEU A 60 -23.26 11.20 -4.99
CA LEU A 60 -24.08 11.64 -3.87
C LEU A 60 -24.24 13.17 -3.80
N HIS A 61 -23.15 13.92 -4.01
CA HIS A 61 -23.11 15.36 -3.79
C HIS A 61 -23.03 16.19 -5.07
N LYS A 62 -23.02 15.53 -6.25
CA LYS A 62 -22.69 16.16 -7.54
C LYS A 62 -21.26 16.73 -7.53
N GLU A 63 -20.92 17.51 -8.53
CA GLU A 63 -19.64 18.19 -8.58
C GLU A 63 -19.64 19.34 -7.56
N LEU A 64 -18.70 19.28 -6.62
CA LEU A 64 -18.51 20.34 -5.62
C LEU A 64 -17.82 21.54 -6.29
N PRO A 65 -18.19 22.78 -5.92
CA PRO A 65 -17.56 23.98 -6.48
C PRO A 65 -16.09 24.10 -6.08
N ASP A 66 -15.30 24.78 -6.93
CA ASP A 66 -13.89 25.05 -6.68
C ASP A 66 -13.72 25.94 -5.44
N SER A 67 -13.05 25.41 -4.41
CA SER A 67 -12.77 26.11 -3.17
C SER A 67 -11.47 26.92 -3.21
N THR A 68 -10.70 26.84 -4.30
CA THR A 68 -9.43 27.57 -4.47
C THR A 68 -9.57 29.08 -4.22
N PRO A 69 -10.63 29.78 -4.69
CA PRO A 69 -10.83 31.20 -4.39
C PRO A 69 -11.00 31.49 -2.90
N LEU A 70 -11.74 30.63 -2.18
CA LEU A 70 -11.99 30.78 -0.74
C LEU A 70 -10.70 30.55 0.08
N ILE A 71 -9.91 29.54 -0.28
CA ILE A 71 -8.63 29.25 0.38
C ILE A 71 -7.65 30.41 0.20
N ARG A 72 -7.62 31.02 -0.99
CA ARG A 72 -6.77 32.20 -1.26
C ARG A 72 -7.22 33.41 -0.45
N ALA A 73 -8.51 33.68 -0.38
CA ALA A 73 -9.05 34.77 0.44
C ALA A 73 -8.64 34.61 1.91
N ILE A 74 -8.81 33.41 2.49
CA ILE A 74 -8.44 33.12 3.88
C ILE A 74 -6.93 33.32 4.12
N ARG A 75 -6.07 32.85 3.19
CA ARG A 75 -4.61 33.02 3.29
C ARG A 75 -4.21 34.49 3.23
N ASP A 76 -4.85 35.28 2.38
CA ASP A 76 -4.50 36.67 2.13
C ASP A 76 -5.14 37.63 3.18
N GLU A 77 -5.99 37.11 4.08
CA GLU A 77 -6.59 37.82 5.22
C GLU A 77 -5.74 37.73 6.53
N GLU A 78 -4.71 36.88 6.58
CA GLU A 78 -3.72 36.77 7.67
C GLU A 78 -2.49 37.68 7.45
#